data_AF-A0A7W0DCZ5-F1
#
_entry.id   AF-A0A7W0DCZ5-F1
#
_cell.length_a   1.000
_cell.length_b   1.000
_cell.length_c   1.000
_cell.angle_alpha   90.00
_cell.angle_beta   90.00
_cell.angle_gamma   90.00
#
_symmetry.space_group_name_H-M   'P 1'
#
loop_
_entity.id
_entity.type
_entity.pdbx_description
1 polymer ?
#
loop_
_entity_poly.entity_id
_entity_poly.type
_entity_poly.pdbx_seq_one_letter_code
_entity_poly.pdbx_strand_id
1 'polypeptide(L)'
;MAAVRRFDIIYAQRRNPFMVAWWSASFPGFGHLLMYKNTTGVLLTLSEVIINSLAKINLAMVYSFSGNFAMAKQVLHPNWLFGYMFIYFFAIWDSYRCSIEANKHYELAMLENGRIPVHLMRSTGIQFLEKKRPLIAAYCSFLFPGLGQLYNKHIWLGFYGIFWWWIYLTFSHFYEALMALILGHNRMVISILNPQWLMFMPSVLGGAMYHSYTSSIEQNRLFRITQRQHLTDYYEKARIASMNGTETNSPLWMIGTFEHCTELEQALSMLEHSGIHPARIRPVLMDVHADKSLSIVDQRFDRTAKSVEIGFASATACSVFGISLGFILEWGPIIWGLIYGFGGFLLGFGIGLLIKSKHSLPHQKHKLPEVTVLVQYLNEEEAELIHETFWRYKAITVGRIDRQHANPAL
;
A
#
# COMPACT_ATOMS: atom_id res chain seq x y z
N MET A 1 3.26 6.20 -16.18
CA MET A 1 4.59 5.67 -16.56
C MET A 1 5.29 5.13 -15.32
N ALA A 2 5.53 3.83 -15.29
CA ALA A 2 6.46 3.23 -14.34
C ALA A 2 7.88 3.54 -14.79
N ALA A 3 8.72 4.08 -13.92
CA ALA A 3 10.14 4.19 -14.17
C ALA A 3 10.85 3.33 -13.11
N VAL A 4 11.37 2.18 -13.52
CA VAL A 4 12.24 1.40 -12.65
C VAL A 4 13.60 2.08 -12.63
N ARG A 5 13.89 2.76 -11.53
CA ARG A 5 15.24 3.25 -11.24
C ARG A 5 16.10 2.05 -10.82
N ARG A 6 17.42 2.15 -10.96
CA ARG A 6 18.41 1.04 -10.83
C ARG A 6 18.26 0.12 -9.60
N PHE A 7 17.53 0.54 -8.57
CA PHE A 7 17.33 -0.16 -7.30
C PHE A 7 15.91 -0.02 -6.74
N ASP A 8 14.99 0.66 -7.44
CA ASP A 8 13.68 1.00 -6.90
C ASP A 8 12.64 1.06 -8.00
N ILE A 9 11.46 0.55 -7.70
CA ILE A 9 10.35 0.51 -8.62
C ILE A 9 9.48 1.73 -8.32
N ILE A 10 9.67 2.81 -9.11
CA ILE A 10 8.92 4.05 -8.93
C ILE A 10 7.76 4.07 -9.90
N TYR A 11 6.57 4.26 -9.36
CA TYR A 11 5.35 4.36 -10.13
C TYR A 11 4.69 5.70 -9.88
N ALA A 12 4.22 6.34 -10.96
CA ALA A 12 3.29 7.44 -10.82
C ALA A 12 2.02 6.91 -10.15
N GLN A 13 1.65 7.52 -9.03
CA GLN A 13 0.46 7.17 -8.27
C GLN A 13 -0.37 8.44 -8.08
N ARG A 14 -1.68 8.33 -8.25
CA ARG A 14 -2.61 9.38 -7.84
C ARG A 14 -2.62 9.44 -6.31
N ARG A 15 -2.45 10.60 -5.70
CA ARG A 15 -2.48 10.77 -4.23
C ARG A 15 -3.55 11.78 -3.85
N ASN A 16 -4.14 11.62 -2.67
CA ASN A 16 -4.96 12.68 -2.09
C ASN A 16 -4.03 13.83 -1.64
N PRO A 17 -4.13 15.05 -2.23
CA PRO A 17 -3.23 16.15 -1.88
C PRO A 17 -3.28 16.52 -0.40
N PHE A 18 -4.45 16.41 0.24
CA PHE A 18 -4.59 16.69 1.68
C PHE A 18 -3.86 15.68 2.55
N MET A 19 -3.84 14.41 2.17
CA MET A 19 -3.06 13.39 2.90
C MET A 19 -1.56 13.59 2.70
N VAL A 20 -1.13 13.97 1.51
CA VAL A 20 0.28 14.32 1.25
C VAL A 20 0.70 15.51 2.13
N ALA A 21 -0.13 16.54 2.20
CA ALA A 21 0.09 17.71 3.06
C ALA A 21 0.11 17.33 4.56
N TRP A 22 -0.81 16.49 5.01
CA TRP A 22 -0.86 15.99 6.40
C TRP A 22 0.43 15.28 6.79
N TRP A 23 0.97 14.42 5.92
CA TRP A 23 2.22 13.72 6.22
C TRP A 23 3.42 14.67 6.25
N SER A 24 3.48 15.66 5.36
CA SER A 24 4.47 16.74 5.48
C SER A 24 4.31 17.57 6.75
N ALA A 25 3.08 17.76 7.24
CA ALA A 25 2.82 18.46 8.50
C ALA A 25 3.19 17.61 9.73
N SER A 26 3.02 16.29 9.64
CA SER A 26 3.39 15.35 10.71
C SER A 26 4.91 15.20 10.83
N PHE A 27 5.61 15.23 9.70
CA PHE A 27 7.07 15.20 9.61
C PHE A 27 7.51 15.79 8.26
N PRO A 28 8.12 16.99 8.23
CA PRO A 28 8.57 17.62 7.00
C PRO A 28 9.40 16.69 6.12
N GLY A 29 8.99 16.59 4.84
CA GLY A 29 9.59 15.70 3.85
C GLY A 29 8.83 14.38 3.62
N PHE A 30 7.95 13.95 4.52
CA PHE A 30 7.18 12.71 4.29
C PHE A 30 6.21 12.81 3.11
N GLY A 31 5.56 13.96 2.89
CA GLY A 31 4.73 14.15 1.70
C GLY A 31 5.51 14.00 0.40
N HIS A 32 6.76 14.47 0.36
CA HIS A 32 7.66 14.27 -0.79
C HIS A 32 8.06 12.82 -0.96
N LEU A 33 8.39 12.10 0.13
CA LEU A 33 8.69 10.67 0.09
C LEU A 33 7.51 9.85 -0.42
N LEU A 34 6.28 10.18 -0.02
CA LEU A 34 5.05 9.53 -0.52
C LEU A 34 4.84 9.67 -2.02
N MET A 35 5.36 10.73 -2.62
CA MET A 35 5.33 10.97 -4.07
C MET A 35 6.59 10.47 -4.77
N TYR A 36 7.43 9.68 -4.10
CA TYR A 36 8.73 9.21 -4.59
C TYR A 36 9.70 10.34 -5.00
N LYS A 37 9.51 11.56 -4.48
CA LYS A 37 10.47 12.66 -4.57
C LYS A 37 11.57 12.48 -3.52
N ASN A 38 12.28 11.36 -3.60
CA ASN A 38 13.14 10.84 -2.54
C ASN A 38 14.24 11.82 -2.12
N THR A 39 14.89 12.51 -3.06
CA THR A 39 15.95 13.47 -2.73
C THR A 39 15.43 14.63 -1.89
N THR A 40 14.35 15.28 -2.33
CA THR A 40 13.75 16.41 -1.59
C THR A 40 13.19 15.95 -0.24
N GLY A 41 12.52 14.78 -0.22
CA GLY A 41 12.00 14.20 1.00
C GLY A 41 13.08 13.87 2.03
N VAL A 42 14.20 13.27 1.61
CA VAL A 42 15.33 12.98 2.50
C VAL A 42 15.96 14.28 3.02
N LEU A 43 16.18 15.29 2.19
CA LEU A 43 16.75 16.57 2.65
C LEU A 43 15.85 17.28 3.66
N LEU A 44 14.54 17.31 3.43
CA LEU A 44 13.58 17.91 4.36
C LEU A 44 13.47 17.12 5.67
N THR A 45 13.48 15.79 5.62
CA THR A 45 13.44 14.95 6.83
C THR A 45 14.71 15.09 7.66
N LEU A 46 15.88 15.18 7.03
CA LEU A 46 17.13 15.50 7.73
C LEU A 46 17.07 16.89 8.37
N SER A 47 16.52 17.87 7.63
CA SER A 47 16.36 19.24 8.12
C SER A 47 15.41 19.30 9.32
N GLU A 48 14.32 18.52 9.31
CA GLU A 48 13.42 18.37 10.45
C GLU A 48 14.18 17.91 11.69
N VAL A 49 14.93 16.80 11.60
CA VAL A 49 15.65 16.27 12.76
C VAL A 49 16.68 17.27 13.28
N ILE A 50 17.46 17.90 12.39
CA ILE A 50 18.52 18.84 12.78
C ILE A 50 17.91 20.09 13.43
N ILE A 51 16.99 20.77 12.75
CA ILE A 51 16.45 22.05 13.20
C ILE A 51 15.58 21.85 14.45
N ASN A 52 14.75 20.79 14.50
CA ASN A 52 13.96 20.49 15.68
C ASN A 52 14.85 20.17 16.89
N SER A 53 15.96 19.45 16.70
CA SER A 53 16.93 19.18 17.78
C SER A 53 17.64 20.45 18.28
N LEU A 54 17.98 21.37 17.38
CA LEU A 54 18.61 22.65 17.73
C LEU A 54 17.62 23.64 18.38
N ALA A 55 16.36 23.63 17.93
CA ALA A 55 15.29 24.47 18.46
C ALA A 55 14.63 23.91 19.74
N LYS A 56 14.82 22.61 20.02
CA LYS A 56 14.17 21.84 21.10
C LYS A 56 12.64 21.84 21.03
N ILE A 57 12.09 21.77 19.81
CA ILE A 57 10.64 21.89 19.57
C ILE A 57 9.90 20.70 20.19
N ASN A 58 10.38 19.47 19.98
CA ASN A 58 9.78 18.27 20.57
C ASN A 58 9.71 18.33 22.10
N LEU A 59 10.78 18.76 22.75
CA LEU A 59 10.80 18.92 24.20
C LEU A 59 9.82 20.02 24.66
N ALA A 60 9.75 21.14 23.94
CA ALA A 60 8.78 22.18 24.22
C ALA A 60 7.32 21.72 24.03
N MET A 61 7.06 20.84 23.05
CA MET A 61 5.74 20.21 22.87
C MET A 61 5.37 19.34 24.07
N VAL A 62 6.30 18.52 24.56
CA VAL A 62 6.06 17.69 25.77
C VAL A 62 5.67 18.56 26.95
N TYR A 63 6.44 19.62 27.25
CA TYR A 63 6.10 20.54 28.33
C TYR A 63 4.76 21.24 28.12
N SER A 64 4.45 21.66 26.88
CA SER A 64 3.21 22.35 26.54
C SER A 64 1.98 21.46 26.75
N PHE A 65 2.02 20.23 26.24
CA PHE A 65 0.91 19.28 26.37
C PHE A 65 0.81 18.68 27.78
N SER A 66 1.88 18.75 28.57
CA SER A 66 1.88 18.44 30.00
C SER A 66 1.37 19.60 30.87
N GLY A 67 1.06 20.77 30.28
CA GLY A 67 0.59 21.95 31.02
C GLY A 67 1.68 22.82 31.65
N ASN A 68 2.97 22.50 31.45
CA ASN A 68 4.10 23.29 31.93
C ASN A 68 4.56 24.32 30.89
N PHE A 69 3.73 25.33 30.66
CA PHE A 69 3.98 26.36 29.64
C PHE A 69 5.20 27.23 29.93
N ALA A 70 5.59 27.40 31.20
CA ALA A 70 6.76 28.18 31.58
C ALA A 70 8.05 27.49 31.10
N MET A 71 8.19 26.19 31.37
CA MET A 71 9.33 25.40 30.91
C MET A 71 9.35 25.27 29.38
N ALA A 72 8.18 25.12 28.75
CA ALA A 72 8.09 25.08 27.29
C ALA A 72 8.70 26.34 26.64
N LYS A 73 8.42 27.53 27.18
CA LYS A 73 8.97 28.79 26.65
C LYS A 73 10.47 28.93 26.91
N GLN A 74 10.96 28.49 28.07
CA GLN A 74 12.37 28.61 28.44
C GLN A 74 13.30 27.71 27.64
N VAL A 75 12.81 26.54 27.23
CA VAL A 75 13.63 25.52 26.56
C VAL A 75 13.77 25.77 25.07
N LEU A 76 12.85 26.52 24.46
CA LEU A 76 12.91 26.86 23.03
C LEU A 76 14.06 27.81 22.73
N HIS A 77 14.75 27.56 21.61
CA HIS A 77 15.74 28.48 21.06
C HIS A 77 15.11 29.30 19.90
N PRO A 78 14.77 30.59 20.10
CA PRO A 78 13.97 31.36 19.13
C PRO A 78 14.60 31.47 17.73
N ASN A 79 15.92 31.58 17.64
CA ASN A 79 16.63 31.74 16.38
C ASN A 79 16.38 30.57 15.42
N TRP A 80 16.39 29.34 15.94
CA TRP A 80 16.12 28.13 15.16
C TRP A 80 14.62 27.93 14.90
N LEU A 81 13.77 28.37 15.84
CA LEU A 81 12.31 28.26 15.73
C LEU A 81 11.74 29.06 14.55
N PHE A 82 12.23 30.27 14.29
CA PHE A 82 11.77 31.05 13.14
C PHE A 82 12.12 30.37 11.82
N GLY A 83 13.37 29.89 11.67
CA GLY A 83 13.80 29.15 10.48
C GLY A 83 13.00 27.86 10.28
N TYR A 84 12.72 27.14 11.36
CA TYR A 84 11.86 25.95 11.36
C TYR A 84 10.49 26.26 10.77
N MET A 85 9.83 27.32 11.25
CA MET A 85 8.47 27.67 10.83
C MET A 85 8.36 27.88 9.31
N PHE A 86 9.34 28.56 8.70
CA PHE A 86 9.35 28.77 7.25
C PHE A 86 9.51 27.47 6.47
N ILE A 87 10.48 26.62 6.86
CA ILE A 87 10.74 25.33 6.21
C ILE A 87 9.53 24.40 6.38
N TYR A 88 8.92 24.41 7.57
CA TYR A 88 7.74 23.61 7.90
C TYR A 88 6.56 23.93 6.99
N PHE A 89 6.14 25.21 6.92
CA PHE A 89 5.02 25.61 6.06
C PHE A 89 5.35 25.45 4.57
N PHE A 90 6.59 25.72 4.17
CA PHE A 90 7.03 25.50 2.80
C PHE A 90 6.93 24.02 2.41
N ALA A 91 7.38 23.10 3.25
CA ALA A 91 7.32 21.66 2.98
C ALA A 91 5.87 21.18 2.80
N ILE A 92 4.95 21.65 3.64
CA ILE A 92 3.51 21.34 3.53
C ILE A 92 2.96 21.86 2.21
N TRP A 93 3.13 23.16 1.94
CA TRP A 93 2.59 23.80 0.74
C TRP A 93 3.17 23.21 -0.55
N ASP A 94 4.49 23.03 -0.62
CA ASP A 94 5.15 22.48 -1.80
C ASP A 94 4.71 21.04 -2.07
N SER A 95 4.61 20.20 -1.02
CA SER A 95 4.14 18.82 -1.18
C SER A 95 2.70 18.75 -1.68
N TYR A 96 1.81 19.62 -1.18
CA TYR A 96 0.43 19.73 -1.64
C TYR A 96 0.35 20.13 -3.12
N ARG A 97 1.03 21.21 -3.52
CA ARG A 97 1.04 21.71 -4.89
C ARG A 97 1.63 20.68 -5.85
N CYS A 98 2.73 20.04 -5.45
CA CYS A 98 3.36 18.97 -6.22
C CYS A 98 2.43 17.75 -6.40
N SER A 99 1.64 17.40 -5.39
CA SER A 99 0.68 16.29 -5.49
C SER A 99 -0.42 16.58 -6.52
N ILE A 100 -0.93 17.80 -6.58
CA ILE A 100 -1.93 18.19 -7.59
C ILE A 100 -1.36 18.03 -8.99
N GLU A 101 -0.14 18.53 -9.23
CA GLU A 101 0.47 18.46 -10.54
C GLU A 101 0.85 17.02 -10.95
N ALA A 102 1.39 16.25 -10.02
CA ALA A 102 1.69 14.83 -10.24
C ALA A 102 0.43 14.01 -10.59
N ASN A 103 -0.72 14.34 -9.99
CA ASN A 103 -2.00 13.70 -10.31
C ASN A 103 -2.44 13.97 -11.76
N LYS A 104 -2.25 15.19 -12.28
CA LYS A 104 -2.57 15.51 -13.68
C LYS A 104 -1.71 14.70 -14.65
N HIS A 105 -0.41 14.61 -14.39
CA HIS A 105 0.50 13.79 -15.20
C HIS A 105 0.16 12.30 -15.12
N TYR A 106 -0.28 11.82 -13.96
CA TYR A 106 -0.78 10.46 -13.82
C TYR A 106 -2.02 10.22 -14.68
N GLU A 107 -2.99 11.14 -14.66
CA GLU A 107 -4.22 11.04 -15.47
C GLU A 107 -3.91 11.04 -16.97
N LEU A 108 -3.00 11.90 -17.44
CA LEU A 108 -2.51 11.89 -18.82
C LEU A 108 -1.85 10.56 -19.19
N ALA A 109 -0.99 10.02 -18.33
CA ALA A 109 -0.31 8.76 -18.60
C ALA A 109 -1.26 7.55 -18.64
N MET A 110 -2.39 7.60 -17.93
CA MET A 110 -3.43 6.58 -18.01
C MET A 110 -4.23 6.70 -19.32
N LEU A 111 -4.48 7.93 -19.80
CA LEU A 111 -5.13 8.18 -21.08
C LEU A 111 -4.29 7.73 -22.27
N GLU A 112 -2.97 7.89 -22.20
CA GLU A 112 -2.04 7.43 -23.23
C GLU A 112 -1.96 5.90 -23.36
N ASN A 113 -2.47 5.15 -22.35
CA ASN A 113 -2.42 3.69 -22.27
C ASN A 113 -1.05 3.08 -22.63
N GLY A 114 0.04 3.77 -22.26
CA GLY A 114 1.40 3.34 -22.56
C GLY A 114 1.74 2.02 -21.87
N ARG A 115 2.48 1.14 -22.56
CA ARG A 115 2.94 -0.14 -21.99
C ARG A 115 3.78 0.08 -20.74
N ILE A 116 3.44 -0.66 -19.68
CA ILE A 116 4.21 -0.71 -18.44
C ILE A 116 5.18 -1.91 -18.55
N PRO A 117 6.50 -1.72 -18.43
CA PRO A 117 7.44 -2.83 -18.52
C PRO A 117 7.29 -3.78 -17.32
N VAL A 118 6.99 -5.06 -17.59
CA VAL A 118 6.59 -6.08 -16.59
C VAL A 118 7.77 -6.83 -15.99
N HIS A 119 8.82 -7.02 -16.80
CA HIS A 119 9.97 -7.84 -16.47
C HIS A 119 11.25 -7.05 -16.76
N LEU A 120 11.80 -6.41 -15.73
CA LEU A 120 13.13 -5.80 -15.81
C LEU A 120 14.11 -6.70 -15.07
N MET A 121 14.57 -7.76 -15.75
CA MET A 121 15.75 -8.49 -15.32
C MET A 121 16.95 -7.54 -15.45
N ARG A 122 17.46 -7.04 -14.33
CA ARG A 122 18.68 -6.21 -14.28
C ARG A 122 19.73 -6.88 -13.41
N SER A 123 21.00 -6.62 -13.72
CA SER A 123 22.18 -7.20 -13.05
C SER A 123 22.23 -7.03 -11.53
N THR A 124 21.42 -6.14 -10.93
CA THR A 124 21.37 -5.87 -9.48
C THR A 124 20.36 -6.73 -8.72
N GLY A 125 19.51 -7.49 -9.41
CA GLY A 125 18.53 -8.40 -8.80
C GLY A 125 17.30 -8.61 -9.68
N ILE A 126 16.57 -9.71 -9.44
CA ILE A 126 15.32 -10.03 -10.14
C ILE A 126 14.18 -9.21 -9.51
N GLN A 127 13.82 -8.09 -10.13
CA GLN A 127 12.66 -7.29 -9.73
C GLN A 127 11.48 -7.59 -10.65
N PHE A 128 10.49 -8.30 -10.10
CA PHE A 128 9.22 -8.58 -10.75
C PHE A 128 8.06 -7.96 -9.96
N LEU A 129 7.01 -7.60 -10.69
CA LEU A 129 5.77 -7.11 -10.11
C LEU A 129 4.99 -8.31 -9.56
N GLU A 130 4.59 -8.27 -8.30
CA GLU A 130 3.90 -9.37 -7.64
C GLU A 130 2.72 -8.83 -6.81
N LYS A 131 1.71 -9.68 -6.62
CA LYS A 131 0.56 -9.36 -5.78
C LYS A 131 0.95 -9.48 -4.30
N LYS A 132 0.91 -8.36 -3.58
CA LYS A 132 1.24 -8.21 -2.16
C LYS A 132 -0.01 -8.15 -1.28
N ARG A 133 0.13 -8.42 0.03
CA ARG A 133 -0.92 -8.19 1.03
C ARG A 133 -0.66 -6.88 1.76
N PRO A 134 -1.47 -5.82 1.57
CA PRO A 134 -1.20 -4.48 2.13
C PRO A 134 -1.12 -4.44 3.67
N LEU A 135 -1.96 -5.22 4.35
CA LEU A 135 -1.96 -5.28 5.82
C LEU A 135 -0.65 -5.86 6.39
N ILE A 136 -0.04 -6.83 5.68
CA ILE A 136 1.24 -7.40 6.09
C ILE A 136 2.35 -6.35 5.96
N ALA A 137 2.35 -5.57 4.87
CA ALA A 137 3.31 -4.48 4.68
C ALA A 137 3.23 -3.43 5.80
N ALA A 138 2.00 -3.05 6.19
CA ALA A 138 1.77 -2.13 7.30
C ALA A 138 2.25 -2.70 8.64
N TYR A 139 1.93 -3.96 8.93
CA TYR A 139 2.35 -4.64 10.16
C TYR A 139 3.87 -4.77 10.27
N CYS A 140 4.56 -5.08 9.16
CA CYS A 140 6.03 -5.09 9.14
C CYS A 140 6.61 -3.71 9.50
N SER A 141 6.04 -2.63 8.95
CA SER A 141 6.48 -1.27 9.29
C SER A 141 6.12 -0.82 10.71
N PHE A 142 5.04 -1.38 11.28
CA PHE A 142 4.67 -1.14 12.67
C PHE A 142 5.68 -1.77 13.64
N LEU A 143 6.12 -3.00 13.37
CA LEU A 143 7.13 -3.64 14.20
C LEU A 143 8.48 -2.92 14.11
N PHE A 144 8.87 -2.54 12.89
CA PHE A 144 10.12 -1.84 12.65
C PHE A 144 10.03 -1.01 11.36
N PRO A 145 9.97 0.33 11.46
CA PRO A 145 9.95 1.21 10.30
C PRO A 145 11.06 0.91 9.31
N GLY A 146 10.69 0.73 8.03
CA GLY A 146 11.58 0.33 6.94
C GLY A 146 11.37 -1.10 6.45
N LEU A 147 10.88 -2.03 7.30
CA LEU A 147 10.64 -3.42 6.87
C LEU A 147 9.51 -3.54 5.85
N GLY A 148 8.41 -2.78 5.99
CA GLY A 148 7.33 -2.81 5.00
C GLY A 148 7.73 -2.19 3.66
N GLN A 149 8.65 -1.22 3.67
CA GLN A 149 9.25 -0.68 2.45
C GLN A 149 10.10 -1.73 1.74
N LEU A 150 10.90 -2.50 2.48
CA LEU A 150 11.66 -3.64 1.93
C LEU A 150 10.73 -4.73 1.37
N TYR A 151 9.62 -5.04 2.06
CA TYR A 151 8.61 -5.97 1.57
C TYR A 151 8.03 -5.55 0.20
N ASN A 152 7.85 -4.24 -0.01
CA ASN A 152 7.43 -3.64 -1.28
C ASN A 152 8.58 -3.38 -2.27
N LYS A 153 9.79 -3.88 -2.00
CA LYS A 153 11.00 -3.71 -2.83
C LYS A 153 11.50 -2.26 -2.96
N HIS A 154 11.08 -1.36 -2.06
CA HIS A 154 11.65 -0.01 -1.92
C HIS A 154 12.93 -0.06 -1.07
N ILE A 155 14.00 -0.60 -1.64
CA ILE A 155 15.24 -0.95 -0.92
C ILE A 155 15.86 0.28 -0.24
N TRP A 156 16.04 1.37 -0.98
CA TRP A 156 16.66 2.60 -0.46
C TRP A 156 15.89 3.20 0.71
N LEU A 157 14.57 3.34 0.55
CA LEU A 157 13.72 3.91 1.59
C LEU A 157 13.62 2.97 2.81
N GLY A 158 13.66 1.66 2.60
CA GLY A 158 13.69 0.66 3.67
C GLY A 158 14.92 0.76 4.54
N PHE A 159 16.12 0.78 3.96
CA PHE A 159 17.36 0.97 4.72
C PHE A 159 17.44 2.34 5.38
N TYR A 160 16.99 3.39 4.70
CA TYR A 160 16.91 4.73 5.28
C TYR A 160 16.01 4.74 6.54
N GLY A 161 14.82 4.11 6.46
CA GLY A 161 13.90 4.00 7.60
C GLY A 161 14.50 3.20 8.75
N ILE A 162 15.16 2.07 8.47
CA ILE A 162 15.81 1.23 9.49
C ILE A 162 16.93 1.99 10.19
N PHE A 163 17.78 2.69 9.43
CA PHE A 163 18.88 3.48 9.96
C PHE A 163 18.40 4.56 10.92
N TRP A 164 17.39 5.34 10.52
CA TRP A 164 16.84 6.39 11.37
C TRP A 164 16.08 5.84 12.58
N TRP A 165 15.38 4.71 12.43
CA TRP A 165 14.74 4.06 13.57
C TRP A 165 15.75 3.65 14.64
N TRP A 166 16.91 3.10 14.25
CA TRP A 166 18.01 2.82 15.17
C TRP A 166 18.54 4.06 15.88
N ILE A 167 18.70 5.18 15.16
CA ILE A 167 19.09 6.47 15.75
C ILE A 167 18.07 6.89 16.80
N TYR A 168 16.77 6.89 16.46
CA TYR A 168 15.72 7.27 17.40
C TYR A 168 15.71 6.37 18.63
N LEU A 169 15.80 5.04 18.47
CA LEU A 169 15.84 4.08 19.57
C LEU A 169 17.03 4.34 20.52
N THR A 170 18.20 4.65 19.95
CA THR A 170 19.42 4.87 20.72
C THR A 170 19.35 6.18 21.52
N PHE A 171 19.05 7.30 20.85
CA PHE A 171 19.05 8.61 21.51
C PHE A 171 17.85 8.86 22.41
N SER A 172 16.74 8.13 22.22
CA SER A 172 15.59 8.20 23.12
C SER A 172 15.74 7.32 24.37
N HIS A 173 16.74 6.43 24.41
CA HIS A 173 16.84 5.33 25.37
C HIS A 173 15.56 4.48 25.46
N PHE A 174 14.80 4.39 24.35
CA PHE A 174 13.52 3.69 24.33
C PHE A 174 13.66 2.21 24.67
N TYR A 175 14.72 1.55 24.18
CA TYR A 175 14.92 0.12 24.44
C TYR A 175 15.22 -0.17 25.92
N GLU A 176 15.99 0.70 26.58
CA GLU A 176 16.29 0.62 28.02
C GLU A 176 15.03 0.84 28.84
N ALA A 177 14.24 1.85 28.46
CA ALA A 177 12.97 2.17 29.08
C ALA A 177 11.95 1.04 28.90
N LEU A 178 11.89 0.41 27.72
CA LEU A 178 11.02 -0.73 27.44
C LEU A 178 11.43 -1.95 28.28
N MET A 179 12.73 -2.24 28.40
CA MET A 179 13.22 -3.32 29.25
C MET A 179 12.88 -3.08 30.72
N ALA A 180 13.09 -1.86 31.22
CA ALA A 180 12.73 -1.48 32.58
C ALA A 180 11.22 -1.60 32.84
N LEU A 181 10.39 -1.28 31.84
CA LEU A 181 8.93 -1.44 31.90
C LEU A 181 8.52 -2.91 31.99
N ILE A 182 9.13 -3.79 31.18
CA ILE A 182 8.88 -5.24 31.21
C ILE A 182 9.28 -5.84 32.56
N LEU A 183 10.35 -5.34 33.17
CA LEU A 183 10.82 -5.76 34.50
C LEU A 183 9.99 -5.17 35.66
N GLY A 184 8.99 -4.32 35.39
CA GLY A 184 8.10 -3.73 36.40
C GLY A 184 8.66 -2.49 37.11
N HIS A 185 9.77 -1.91 36.65
CA HIS A 185 10.39 -0.73 37.23
C HIS A 185 9.80 0.60 36.73
N ASN A 186 8.47 0.75 36.84
CA ASN A 186 7.70 1.84 36.22
C ASN A 186 8.19 3.25 36.59
N ARG A 187 8.67 3.45 37.82
CA ARG A 187 9.15 4.75 38.30
C ARG A 187 10.45 5.22 37.63
N MET A 188 11.29 4.30 37.16
CA MET A 188 12.57 4.63 36.50
C MET A 188 12.41 4.86 35.00
N VAL A 189 11.33 4.38 34.38
CA VAL A 189 11.09 4.46 32.93
C VAL A 189 11.10 5.92 32.44
N ILE A 190 10.44 6.81 33.18
CA ILE A 190 10.34 8.23 32.81
C ILE A 190 11.70 8.93 32.87
N SER A 191 12.53 8.60 33.87
CA SER A 191 13.85 9.23 34.04
C SER A 191 14.89 8.78 33.02
N ILE A 192 14.70 7.61 32.41
CA ILE A 192 15.62 7.07 31.39
C ILE A 192 15.34 7.70 30.03
N LEU A 193 14.07 7.98 29.73
CA LEU A 193 13.65 8.42 28.40
C LEU A 193 14.12 9.83 28.08
N ASN A 194 14.61 10.01 26.85
CA ASN A 194 14.82 11.34 26.30
C ASN A 194 13.57 11.82 25.53
N PRO A 195 12.78 12.76 26.07
CA PRO A 195 11.57 13.28 25.43
C PRO A 195 11.78 13.87 24.04
N GLN A 196 12.92 14.54 23.80
CA GLN A 196 13.20 15.20 22.52
C GLN A 196 13.24 14.19 21.36
N TRP A 197 13.88 13.05 21.57
CA TRP A 197 14.06 12.02 20.54
C TRP A 197 12.87 11.07 20.43
N LEU A 198 12.22 10.77 21.56
CA LEU A 198 11.03 9.92 21.60
C LEU A 198 9.89 10.47 20.74
N MET A 199 9.72 11.79 20.73
CA MET A 199 8.62 12.47 20.03
C MET A 199 8.71 12.44 18.50
N PHE A 200 9.85 12.05 17.92
CA PHE A 200 9.92 11.81 16.47
C PHE A 200 9.24 10.49 16.07
N MET A 201 9.20 9.51 16.98
CA MET A 201 8.80 8.13 16.66
C MET A 201 7.35 7.99 16.16
N PRO A 202 6.32 8.65 16.74
CA PRO A 202 4.95 8.45 16.29
C PRO A 202 4.71 8.80 14.82
N SER A 203 5.24 9.93 14.38
CA SER A 203 5.15 10.36 12.98
C SER A 203 5.87 9.37 12.07
N VAL A 204 7.10 8.97 12.42
CA VAL A 204 7.90 8.00 11.65
C VAL A 204 7.20 6.66 11.52
N LEU A 205 6.66 6.14 12.63
CA LEU A 205 5.93 4.88 12.66
C LEU A 205 4.68 4.94 11.77
N GLY A 206 3.82 5.95 11.98
CA GLY A 206 2.60 6.13 11.19
C GLY A 206 2.90 6.35 9.71
N GLY A 207 3.91 7.17 9.40
CA GLY A 207 4.33 7.46 8.02
C GLY A 207 4.86 6.22 7.31
N ALA A 208 5.66 5.40 8.00
CA ALA A 208 6.18 4.15 7.44
C ALA A 208 5.06 3.13 7.20
N MET A 209 4.14 2.97 8.15
CA MET A 209 2.97 2.11 8.00
C MET A 209 2.09 2.55 6.82
N TYR A 210 1.77 3.83 6.75
CA TYR A 210 0.92 4.37 5.69
C TYR A 210 1.59 4.26 4.31
N HIS A 211 2.87 4.61 4.21
CA HIS A 211 3.62 4.49 2.96
C HIS A 211 3.64 3.03 2.49
N SER A 212 4.05 2.09 3.35
CA SER A 212 4.10 0.66 2.98
C SER A 212 2.73 0.10 2.61
N TYR A 213 1.67 0.44 3.34
CA TYR A 213 0.31 0.03 3.01
C TYR A 213 -0.12 0.52 1.61
N THR A 214 0.02 1.82 1.35
CA THR A 214 -0.43 2.41 0.08
C THR A 214 0.41 1.97 -1.11
N SER A 215 1.72 1.80 -0.94
CA SER A 215 2.60 1.26 -1.98
C SER A 215 2.20 -0.17 -2.37
N SER A 216 1.83 -1.03 -1.43
CA SER A 216 1.38 -2.40 -1.75
C SER A 216 0.08 -2.41 -2.56
N ILE A 217 -0.85 -1.49 -2.26
CA ILE A 217 -2.12 -1.38 -3.01
C ILE A 217 -1.87 -0.99 -4.45
N GLU A 218 -1.03 0.02 -4.71
CA GLU A 218 -0.73 0.41 -6.08
C GLU A 218 0.05 -0.66 -6.82
N GLN A 219 0.97 -1.34 -6.15
CA GLN A 219 1.72 -2.43 -6.76
C GLN A 219 0.77 -3.52 -7.27
N ASN A 220 -0.25 -3.87 -6.48
CA ASN A 220 -1.31 -4.80 -6.90
C ASN A 220 -2.14 -4.27 -8.06
N ARG A 221 -2.46 -2.98 -8.06
CA ARG A 221 -3.22 -2.34 -9.14
C ARG A 221 -2.45 -2.37 -10.46
N LEU A 222 -1.18 -2.02 -10.42
CA LEU A 222 -0.29 -2.05 -11.58
C LEU A 222 -0.11 -3.48 -12.08
N PHE A 223 0.03 -4.45 -11.18
CA PHE A 223 0.10 -5.87 -11.54
C PHE A 223 -1.12 -6.27 -12.39
N ARG A 224 -2.32 -5.92 -11.95
CA ARG A 224 -3.57 -6.19 -12.69
C ARG A 224 -3.61 -5.53 -14.06
N ILE A 225 -3.30 -4.23 -14.13
CA ILE A 225 -3.30 -3.47 -15.40
C ILE A 225 -2.31 -4.11 -16.39
N THR A 226 -1.12 -4.43 -15.92
CA THR A 226 -0.06 -5.01 -16.73
C THR A 226 -0.39 -6.41 -17.22
N GLN A 227 -0.88 -7.28 -16.33
CA GLN A 227 -1.33 -8.62 -16.72
C GLN A 227 -2.48 -8.55 -17.72
N ARG A 228 -3.41 -7.60 -17.54
CA ARG A 228 -4.51 -7.37 -18.48
C ARG A 228 -4.00 -7.00 -19.88
N GLN A 229 -3.10 -6.01 -19.97
CA GLN A 229 -2.47 -5.62 -21.23
C GLN A 229 -1.77 -6.82 -21.89
N HIS A 230 -1.04 -7.63 -21.11
CA HIS A 230 -0.36 -8.81 -21.62
C HIS A 230 -1.32 -9.87 -22.19
N LEU A 231 -2.38 -10.22 -21.45
CA LEU A 231 -3.37 -11.21 -21.89
C LEU A 231 -4.14 -10.74 -23.13
N THR A 232 -4.52 -9.45 -23.19
CA THR A 232 -5.17 -8.87 -24.36
C THR A 232 -4.26 -8.96 -25.58
N ASP A 233 -3.03 -8.46 -25.49
CA ASP A 233 -2.11 -8.40 -26.63
C ASP A 233 -1.70 -9.79 -27.14
N TYR A 234 -1.52 -10.76 -26.24
CA TYR A 234 -1.04 -12.10 -26.61
C TYR A 234 -2.15 -12.99 -27.18
N TYR A 235 -3.34 -12.97 -26.56
CA TYR A 235 -4.47 -13.84 -26.96
C TYR A 235 -5.48 -13.16 -27.90
N GLU A 236 -5.24 -11.92 -28.36
CA GLU A 236 -6.12 -11.19 -29.29
C GLU A 236 -6.47 -12.01 -30.56
N LYS A 237 -5.51 -12.81 -31.03
CA LYS A 237 -5.62 -13.61 -32.27
C LYS A 237 -6.40 -14.90 -32.09
N ALA A 238 -6.79 -15.27 -30.86
CA ALA A 238 -7.62 -16.45 -30.60
C ALA A 238 -9.04 -16.22 -31.16
N ARG A 239 -9.24 -16.62 -32.42
CA ARG A 239 -10.56 -16.66 -33.05
C ARG A 239 -11.43 -17.65 -32.28
N ILE A 240 -12.57 -17.19 -31.76
CA ILE A 240 -13.67 -18.09 -31.37
C ILE A 240 -14.02 -18.84 -32.65
N ALA A 241 -13.72 -20.14 -32.69
CA ALA A 241 -14.39 -21.01 -33.65
C ALA A 241 -15.89 -20.83 -33.40
N SER A 242 -16.61 -20.37 -34.43
CA SER A 242 -18.04 -20.09 -34.33
C SER A 242 -18.76 -21.27 -33.69
N MET A 243 -19.60 -21.01 -32.68
CA MET A 243 -20.53 -22.03 -32.15
C MET A 243 -21.52 -22.54 -33.21
N ASN A 244 -21.51 -22.00 -34.43
CA ASN A 244 -22.31 -22.45 -35.57
C ASN A 244 -21.73 -23.72 -36.22
N GLY A 245 -21.34 -24.71 -35.43
CA GLY A 245 -21.18 -26.07 -35.91
C GLY A 245 -22.53 -26.77 -35.91
N THR A 246 -22.87 -27.46 -37.00
CA THR A 246 -23.96 -28.46 -37.03
C THR A 246 -23.89 -29.38 -35.79
N GLU A 247 -25.02 -29.90 -35.32
CA GLU A 247 -25.17 -30.67 -34.04
C GLU A 247 -24.11 -31.77 -33.78
N THR A 248 -23.44 -32.26 -34.83
CA THR A 248 -22.35 -33.24 -34.76
C THR A 248 -20.96 -32.67 -34.42
N ASN A 249 -20.75 -31.36 -34.48
CA ASN A 249 -19.44 -30.70 -34.39
C ASN A 249 -19.41 -29.50 -33.43
N SER A 250 -20.27 -29.49 -32.41
CA SER A 250 -20.24 -28.46 -31.37
C SER A 250 -18.88 -28.47 -30.67
N PRO A 251 -18.16 -27.34 -30.62
CA PRO A 251 -16.88 -27.27 -29.93
C PRO A 251 -17.09 -27.53 -28.44
N LEU A 252 -16.29 -28.45 -27.89
CA LEU A 252 -16.27 -28.78 -26.48
C LEU A 252 -15.39 -27.77 -25.74
N TRP A 253 -15.91 -27.19 -24.65
CA TRP A 253 -15.22 -26.11 -23.92
C TRP A 253 -15.06 -26.43 -22.45
N MET A 254 -13.88 -26.10 -21.93
CA MET A 254 -13.63 -26.01 -20.50
C MET A 254 -13.52 -24.55 -20.10
N ILE A 255 -14.18 -24.20 -18.99
CA ILE A 255 -14.25 -22.85 -18.46
C ILE A 255 -13.59 -22.87 -17.09
N GLY A 256 -12.50 -22.13 -16.94
CA GLY A 256 -11.84 -21.90 -15.67
C GLY A 256 -11.97 -20.45 -15.27
N THR A 257 -12.30 -20.16 -14.02
CA THR A 257 -12.31 -18.78 -13.52
C THR A 257 -11.14 -18.55 -12.58
N PHE A 258 -10.49 -17.39 -12.72
CA PHE A 258 -9.26 -17.03 -12.02
C PHE A 258 -9.34 -15.59 -11.51
N GLU A 259 -8.52 -15.28 -10.51
CA GLU A 259 -8.15 -13.89 -10.22
C GLU A 259 -6.94 -13.48 -11.06
N HIS A 260 -6.65 -12.18 -11.13
CA HIS A 260 -5.33 -11.75 -11.55
C HIS A 260 -4.26 -12.23 -10.54
N CYS A 261 -3.40 -13.14 -11.00
CA CYS A 261 -2.26 -13.70 -10.28
C CYS A 261 -1.23 -14.28 -11.24
N THR A 262 0.00 -14.54 -10.78
CA THR A 262 1.05 -15.15 -11.60
C THR A 262 0.73 -16.61 -11.93
N GLU A 263 -0.01 -17.30 -11.07
CA GLU A 263 -0.43 -18.69 -11.31
C GLU A 263 -1.32 -18.83 -12.55
N LEU A 264 -2.11 -17.80 -12.90
CA LEU A 264 -2.88 -17.78 -14.14
C LEU A 264 -1.97 -17.84 -15.38
N GLU A 265 -0.91 -17.02 -15.43
CA GLU A 265 0.05 -17.04 -16.54
C GLU A 265 0.81 -18.37 -16.61
N GLN A 266 1.12 -18.96 -15.45
CA GLN A 266 1.72 -20.30 -15.38
C GLN A 266 0.76 -21.37 -15.91
N ALA A 267 -0.53 -21.30 -15.58
CA ALA A 267 -1.54 -22.22 -16.08
C ALA A 267 -1.63 -22.16 -17.60
N LEU A 268 -1.76 -20.95 -18.15
CA LEU A 268 -1.84 -20.74 -19.59
C LEU A 268 -0.58 -21.24 -20.31
N SER A 269 0.61 -20.92 -19.78
CA SER A 269 1.88 -21.40 -20.32
C SER A 269 2.01 -22.93 -20.24
N MET A 270 1.49 -23.55 -19.18
CA MET A 270 1.50 -25.01 -19.03
C MET A 270 0.58 -25.69 -20.05
N LEU A 271 -0.60 -25.13 -20.31
CA LEU A 271 -1.51 -25.63 -21.34
C LEU A 271 -0.85 -25.57 -22.73
N GLU A 272 -0.19 -24.46 -23.05
CA GLU A 272 0.55 -24.30 -24.31
C GLU A 272 1.69 -25.30 -24.43
N HIS A 273 2.49 -25.46 -23.37
CA HIS A 273 3.58 -26.43 -23.34
C HIS A 273 3.10 -27.88 -23.50
N SER A 274 1.90 -28.18 -23.01
CA SER A 274 1.28 -29.50 -23.13
C SER A 274 0.64 -29.77 -24.51
N GLY A 275 0.78 -28.85 -25.46
CA GLY A 275 0.33 -29.02 -26.85
C GLY A 275 -1.00 -28.32 -27.18
N ILE A 276 -1.58 -27.55 -26.26
CA ILE A 276 -2.79 -26.77 -26.54
C ILE A 276 -2.41 -25.47 -27.23
N HIS A 277 -2.64 -25.40 -28.54
CA HIS A 277 -2.33 -24.22 -29.33
C HIS A 277 -3.01 -22.94 -28.77
N PRO A 278 -2.31 -21.79 -28.66
CA PRO A 278 -2.83 -20.55 -28.06
C PRO A 278 -4.15 -20.06 -28.70
N ALA A 279 -4.38 -20.37 -29.97
CA ALA A 279 -5.63 -20.06 -30.67
C ALA A 279 -6.88 -20.73 -30.06
N ARG A 280 -6.71 -21.82 -29.30
CA ARG A 280 -7.78 -22.56 -28.59
C ARG A 280 -8.00 -22.05 -27.15
N ILE A 281 -7.16 -21.13 -26.69
CA ILE A 281 -7.19 -20.58 -25.34
C ILE A 281 -7.64 -19.13 -25.42
N ARG A 282 -8.70 -18.79 -24.69
CA ARG A 282 -9.25 -17.44 -24.67
C ARG A 282 -9.45 -16.97 -23.23
N PRO A 283 -8.52 -16.18 -22.68
CA PRO A 283 -8.77 -15.44 -21.45
C PRO A 283 -9.73 -14.28 -21.76
N VAL A 284 -10.93 -14.36 -21.20
CA VAL A 284 -11.93 -13.29 -21.17
C VAL A 284 -11.75 -12.52 -19.88
N LEU A 285 -11.34 -11.26 -20.03
CA LEU A 285 -11.22 -10.33 -18.92
C LEU A 285 -12.63 -9.95 -18.48
N MET A 286 -12.96 -10.20 -17.21
CA MET A 286 -14.30 -9.95 -16.70
C MET A 286 -14.40 -8.52 -16.20
N ASP A 287 -15.42 -7.80 -16.68
CA ASP A 287 -15.86 -6.55 -16.08
C ASP A 287 -16.57 -6.86 -14.76
N VAL A 288 -15.78 -7.16 -13.73
CA VAL A 288 -16.29 -7.05 -12.36
C VAL A 288 -16.85 -5.63 -12.25
N HIS A 289 -18.11 -5.45 -11.81
CA HIS A 289 -18.83 -4.15 -11.70
C HIS A 289 -18.11 -3.04 -10.87
N ALA A 290 -16.83 -3.23 -10.55
CA ALA A 290 -15.89 -2.36 -9.89
C ALA A 290 -14.64 -2.03 -10.73
N ASP A 291 -14.61 -2.29 -12.05
CA ASP A 291 -13.50 -1.82 -12.89
C ASP A 291 -13.59 -0.34 -13.30
N LYS A 292 -14.22 0.46 -12.44
CA LYS A 292 -14.03 1.91 -12.46
C LYS A 292 -12.57 2.29 -12.20
N SER A 293 -11.71 1.36 -11.79
CA SER A 293 -10.26 1.53 -11.66
C SER A 293 -9.56 2.00 -12.96
N LEU A 294 -10.19 1.77 -14.11
CA LEU A 294 -9.78 2.23 -15.45
C LEU A 294 -10.69 3.31 -16.04
N SER A 295 -11.84 3.61 -15.41
CA SER A 295 -12.59 4.81 -15.77
C SER A 295 -11.78 6.03 -15.31
N ILE A 296 -11.45 6.89 -16.26
CA ILE A 296 -10.49 8.01 -16.22
C ILE A 296 -10.73 9.04 -15.08
N VAL A 297 -11.78 8.88 -14.27
CA VAL A 297 -12.07 9.73 -13.11
C VAL A 297 -12.59 8.90 -11.92
N ASP A 298 -11.81 7.95 -11.39
CA ASP A 298 -12.32 7.16 -10.26
C ASP A 298 -12.05 7.82 -8.89
N GLN A 299 -13.14 8.20 -8.23
CA GLN A 299 -13.26 8.81 -6.89
C GLN A 299 -12.93 7.83 -5.74
N ARG A 300 -12.02 6.88 -5.95
CA ARG A 300 -12.06 5.58 -5.26
C ARG A 300 -10.68 5.08 -4.78
N PHE A 301 -9.90 5.93 -4.12
CA PHE A 301 -9.02 5.40 -3.07
C PHE A 301 -9.93 4.80 -2.00
N ASP A 302 -9.90 3.48 -1.97
CA ASP A 302 -10.73 2.51 -1.26
C ASP A 302 -11.46 3.04 -0.02
N ARG A 303 -12.76 2.75 0.14
CA ARG A 303 -13.56 3.22 1.29
C ARG A 303 -12.89 2.86 2.63
N THR A 304 -12.30 1.67 2.67
CA THR A 304 -11.50 1.16 3.77
C THR A 304 -10.16 1.88 3.87
N ALA A 305 -9.46 2.10 2.75
CA ALA A 305 -8.18 2.83 2.73
C ALA A 305 -8.32 4.27 3.23
N LYS A 306 -9.40 4.99 2.85
CA LYS A 306 -9.66 6.36 3.36
C LYS A 306 -10.00 6.37 4.86
N SER A 307 -10.74 5.38 5.34
CA SER A 307 -11.05 5.27 6.78
C SER A 307 -9.79 4.92 7.58
N VAL A 308 -8.93 4.06 7.01
CA VAL A 308 -7.61 3.71 7.56
C VAL A 308 -6.65 4.91 7.51
N GLU A 309 -6.69 5.74 6.47
CA GLU A 309 -5.93 6.99 6.36
C GLU A 309 -6.28 7.96 7.50
N ILE A 310 -7.57 8.20 7.73
CA ILE A 310 -8.07 9.04 8.82
C ILE A 310 -7.71 8.41 10.18
N GLY A 311 -7.81 7.08 10.29
CA GLY A 311 -7.35 6.32 11.44
C GLY A 311 -5.86 6.54 11.74
N PHE A 312 -4.99 6.47 10.73
CA PHE A 312 -3.55 6.71 10.94
C PHE A 312 -3.25 8.16 11.31
N ALA A 313 -3.90 9.13 10.67
CA ALA A 313 -3.71 10.55 11.00
C ALA A 313 -4.15 10.86 12.44
N SER A 314 -5.29 10.33 12.87
CA SER A 314 -5.77 10.48 14.25
C SER A 314 -4.89 9.73 15.26
N ALA A 315 -4.40 8.53 14.93
CA ALA A 315 -3.49 7.78 15.77
C ALA A 315 -2.17 8.53 16.02
N THR A 316 -1.55 9.09 14.98
CA THR A 316 -0.31 9.86 15.13
C THR A 316 -0.55 11.10 15.99
N ALA A 317 -1.62 11.85 15.73
CA ALA A 317 -1.97 13.01 16.55
C ALA A 317 -2.21 12.64 18.02
N CYS A 318 -3.08 11.67 18.29
CA CYS A 318 -3.43 11.27 19.65
C CYS A 318 -2.23 10.65 20.40
N SER A 319 -1.37 9.88 19.74
CA SER A 319 -0.18 9.31 20.37
C SER A 319 0.82 10.38 20.82
N VAL A 320 0.98 11.48 20.08
CA VAL A 320 1.81 12.63 20.50
C VAL A 320 1.28 13.27 21.79
N PHE A 321 -0.04 13.45 21.88
CA PHE A 321 -0.67 13.91 23.12
C PHE A 321 -0.50 12.90 24.27
N GLY A 322 -0.72 11.61 24.00
CA GLY A 322 -0.57 10.54 24.99
C GLY A 322 0.85 10.39 25.53
N ILE A 323 1.87 10.50 24.67
CA ILE A 323 3.27 10.50 25.08
C ILE A 323 3.53 11.70 25.99
N SER A 324 3.07 12.88 25.59
CA SER A 324 3.32 14.10 26.36
C SER A 324 2.64 14.04 27.74
N LEU A 325 1.36 13.65 27.82
CA LEU A 325 0.67 13.48 29.10
C LEU A 325 1.25 12.34 29.94
N GLY A 326 1.75 11.29 29.31
CA GLY A 326 2.34 10.17 30.01
C GLY A 326 3.64 10.49 30.75
N PHE A 327 4.27 11.65 30.51
CA PHE A 327 5.35 12.15 31.39
C PHE A 327 4.86 12.57 32.78
N ILE A 328 3.55 12.78 32.95
CA ILE A 328 2.91 13.07 34.25
C ILE A 328 2.23 11.81 34.82
N LEU A 329 1.65 10.97 33.96
CA LEU A 329 0.81 9.83 34.39
C LEU A 329 1.62 8.60 34.85
N GLU A 330 1.02 7.80 35.73
CA GLU A 330 1.70 6.71 36.45
C GLU A 330 2.29 5.60 35.57
N TRP A 331 1.67 5.30 34.42
CA TRP A 331 2.11 4.24 33.50
C TRP A 331 3.16 4.71 32.50
N GLY A 332 3.56 5.98 32.58
CA GLY A 332 4.62 6.55 31.76
C GLY A 332 4.21 6.90 30.31
N PRO A 333 5.09 7.60 29.58
CA PRO A 333 4.84 8.12 28.24
C PRO A 333 4.66 7.03 27.18
N ILE A 334 5.31 5.87 27.35
CA ILE A 334 5.25 4.78 26.37
C ILE A 334 3.84 4.14 26.33
N ILE A 335 3.33 3.72 27.50
CA ILE A 335 2.04 3.02 27.57
C ILE A 335 0.90 3.96 27.18
N TRP A 336 0.87 5.17 27.75
CA TRP A 336 -0.17 6.15 27.42
C TRP A 336 -0.11 6.60 25.96
N GLY A 337 1.09 6.72 25.38
CA GLY A 337 1.27 6.96 23.95
C GLY A 337 0.62 5.89 23.08
N LEU A 338 0.81 4.61 23.42
CA LEU A 338 0.20 3.48 22.70
C LEU A 338 -1.32 3.43 22.87
N ILE A 339 -1.82 3.62 24.09
CA ILE A 339 -3.27 3.62 24.38
C ILE A 339 -3.98 4.73 23.61
N TYR A 340 -3.46 5.96 23.68
CA TYR A 340 -4.05 7.10 22.96
C TYR A 340 -3.90 6.94 21.45
N GLY A 341 -2.80 6.37 20.96
CA GLY A 341 -2.63 6.06 19.54
C GLY A 341 -3.69 5.06 19.04
N PHE A 342 -3.92 3.97 19.78
CA PHE A 342 -4.93 2.97 19.43
C PHE A 342 -6.36 3.52 19.53
N GLY A 343 -6.68 4.25 20.61
CA GLY A 343 -7.97 4.92 20.75
C GLY A 343 -8.22 5.96 19.66
N GLY A 344 -7.20 6.74 19.31
CA GLY A 344 -7.21 7.69 18.20
C GLY A 344 -7.50 7.00 16.87
N PHE A 345 -6.79 5.89 16.58
CA PHE A 345 -7.03 5.08 15.39
C PHE A 345 -8.48 4.60 15.30
N LEU A 346 -9.01 3.99 16.37
CA LEU A 346 -10.38 3.48 16.39
C LEU A 346 -11.41 4.60 16.20
N LEU A 347 -11.19 5.75 16.83
CA LEU A 347 -12.06 6.91 16.70
C LEU A 347 -12.02 7.48 15.28
N GLY A 348 -10.84 7.70 14.71
CA GLY A 348 -10.70 8.21 13.34
C GLY A 348 -11.22 7.23 12.29
N PHE A 349 -10.99 5.93 12.48
CA PHE A 349 -11.54 4.87 11.66
C PHE A 349 -13.08 4.84 11.75
N GLY A 350 -13.63 4.91 12.97
CA GLY A 350 -15.07 4.98 13.22
C GLY A 350 -15.74 6.19 12.59
N ILE A 351 -15.15 7.38 12.73
CA ILE A 351 -15.60 8.61 12.04
C ILE A 351 -15.54 8.43 10.52
N GLY A 352 -14.47 7.82 10.00
CA GLY A 352 -14.33 7.49 8.58
C GLY A 352 -15.47 6.62 8.05
N LEU A 353 -15.97 5.70 8.87
CA LEU A 353 -17.15 4.89 8.56
C LEU A 353 -18.47 5.67 8.70
N LEU A 354 -18.61 6.51 9.73
CA LEU A 354 -19.84 7.25 10.05
C LEU A 354 -20.16 8.40 9.10
N ILE A 355 -19.13 9.14 8.63
CA ILE A 355 -19.28 10.26 7.65
C ILE A 355 -19.96 9.80 6.34
N LYS A 356 -20.19 8.49 6.15
CA LYS A 356 -20.71 7.90 4.92
C LYS A 356 -21.91 6.97 5.04
N SER A 357 -22.67 7.01 6.15
CA SER A 357 -23.93 6.26 6.20
C SER A 357 -25.03 6.91 5.34
N LYS A 358 -24.97 6.69 4.01
CA LYS A 358 -26.16 6.74 3.14
C LYS A 358 -26.11 5.97 1.81
N HIS A 359 -25.06 5.21 1.49
CA HIS A 359 -25.14 4.24 0.40
C HIS A 359 -24.35 2.96 0.72
N SER A 360 -25.07 2.00 1.30
CA SER A 360 -24.66 0.61 1.40
C SER A 360 -24.49 0.05 -0.02
N LEU A 361 -23.27 -0.36 -0.37
CA LEU A 361 -23.07 -1.36 -1.42
C LEU A 361 -22.90 -2.69 -0.71
N PRO A 362 -23.51 -3.78 -1.22
CA PRO A 362 -23.50 -5.06 -0.55
C PRO A 362 -22.07 -5.58 -0.44
N HIS A 363 -21.75 -6.04 0.76
CA HIS A 363 -20.51 -6.70 1.09
C HIS A 363 -20.50 -8.08 0.40
N GLN A 364 -19.89 -8.21 -0.78
CA GLN A 364 -19.71 -9.52 -1.38
C GLN A 364 -18.43 -10.16 -0.86
N LYS A 365 -18.64 -11.19 -0.02
CA LYS A 365 -17.64 -11.97 0.70
C LYS A 365 -16.87 -12.96 -0.19
N HIS A 366 -17.20 -13.06 -1.48
CA HIS A 366 -16.59 -14.01 -2.40
C HIS A 366 -15.59 -13.33 -3.34
N LYS A 367 -14.47 -14.01 -3.57
CA LYS A 367 -13.49 -13.68 -4.61
C LYS A 367 -14.20 -13.74 -5.95
N LEU A 368 -14.50 -12.58 -6.53
CA LEU A 368 -15.14 -12.50 -7.84
C LEU A 368 -14.13 -12.92 -8.91
N PRO A 369 -14.55 -13.70 -9.91
CA PRO A 369 -13.67 -14.07 -11.01
C PRO A 369 -13.31 -12.82 -11.83
N GLU A 370 -12.02 -12.49 -11.89
CA GLU A 370 -11.49 -11.34 -12.64
C GLU A 370 -11.13 -11.73 -14.08
N VAL A 371 -10.79 -13.02 -14.30
CA VAL A 371 -10.47 -13.58 -15.61
C VAL A 371 -11.19 -14.92 -15.77
N THR A 372 -11.89 -15.10 -16.88
CA THR A 372 -12.49 -16.38 -17.27
C THR A 372 -11.71 -16.94 -18.45
N VAL A 373 -11.04 -18.07 -18.28
CA VAL A 373 -10.29 -18.76 -19.33
C VAL A 373 -11.20 -19.79 -19.98
N LEU A 374 -11.40 -19.66 -21.29
CA LEU A 374 -12.09 -20.63 -22.12
C LEU A 374 -11.05 -21.43 -22.89
N VAL A 375 -11.11 -22.76 -22.81
CA VAL A 375 -10.20 -23.66 -23.55
C VAL A 375 -11.02 -24.65 -24.34
N GLN A 376 -10.77 -24.71 -25.65
CA GLN A 376 -11.38 -25.71 -26.51
C GLN A 376 -10.58 -27.02 -26.44
N TYR A 377 -11.26 -28.13 -26.13
CA TYR A 377 -10.67 -29.47 -26.12
C TYR A 377 -11.28 -30.36 -27.20
N LEU A 378 -10.52 -31.36 -27.66
CA LEU A 378 -10.92 -32.29 -28.71
C LEU A 378 -11.24 -33.68 -28.17
N ASN A 379 -10.49 -34.13 -27.17
CA ASN A 379 -10.55 -35.48 -26.60
C ASN A 379 -10.71 -35.43 -25.07
N GLU A 380 -11.17 -36.53 -24.46
CA GLU A 380 -11.29 -36.65 -23.00
C GLU A 380 -9.95 -36.50 -22.26
N GLU A 381 -8.85 -36.98 -22.85
CA GLU A 381 -7.51 -36.82 -22.29
C GLU A 381 -7.10 -35.34 -22.17
N GLU A 382 -7.40 -34.52 -23.19
CA GLU A 382 -7.19 -33.07 -23.12
C GLU A 382 -8.09 -32.44 -22.05
N ALA A 383 -9.33 -32.91 -21.89
CA ALA A 383 -10.26 -32.40 -20.88
C ALA A 383 -9.74 -32.64 -19.45
N GLU A 384 -9.27 -33.86 -19.16
CA GLU A 384 -8.70 -34.20 -17.86
C GLU A 384 -7.43 -33.38 -17.57
N LEU A 385 -6.55 -33.24 -18.56
CA LEU A 385 -5.36 -32.40 -18.47
C LEU A 385 -5.67 -30.93 -18.16
N ILE A 386 -6.65 -30.32 -18.85
CA ILE A 386 -7.04 -28.92 -18.61
C ILE A 386 -7.65 -28.79 -17.22
N HIS A 387 -8.50 -29.74 -16.81
CA HIS A 387 -9.15 -29.73 -15.51
C HIS A 387 -8.13 -29.81 -14.37
N GLU A 388 -7.16 -30.73 -14.46
CA GLU A 388 -6.08 -30.86 -13.47
C GLU A 388 -5.22 -29.60 -13.45
N THR A 389 -4.85 -29.06 -14.62
CA THR A 389 -4.05 -27.83 -14.73
C THR A 389 -4.74 -26.66 -14.06
N PHE A 390 -6.04 -26.46 -14.30
CA PHE A 390 -6.80 -25.37 -13.68
C PHE A 390 -6.82 -25.49 -12.16
N TRP A 391 -7.08 -26.67 -11.60
CA TRP A 391 -7.04 -26.86 -10.15
C TRP A 391 -5.63 -26.73 -9.56
N ARG A 392 -4.62 -27.27 -10.24
CA ARG A 392 -3.21 -27.17 -9.84
C ARG A 392 -2.74 -25.72 -9.72
N TYR A 393 -3.19 -24.85 -10.63
CA TYR A 393 -2.88 -23.42 -10.63
C TYR A 393 -3.97 -22.54 -9.99
N LYS A 394 -4.76 -23.10 -9.06
CA LYS A 394 -5.69 -22.39 -8.18
C LYS A 394 -6.83 -21.65 -8.91
N ALA A 395 -7.46 -22.27 -9.89
CA ALA A 395 -8.76 -21.80 -10.39
C ALA A 395 -9.77 -21.66 -9.24
N ILE A 396 -10.63 -20.64 -9.29
CA ILE A 396 -11.73 -20.43 -8.34
C ILE A 396 -12.83 -21.46 -8.63
N THR A 397 -13.20 -21.60 -9.90
CA THR A 397 -14.17 -22.59 -10.38
C THR A 397 -13.74 -23.16 -11.71
N VAL A 398 -14.07 -24.41 -11.96
CA VAL A 398 -13.91 -25.07 -13.26
C VAL A 398 -15.26 -25.66 -13.67
N GLY A 399 -15.64 -25.45 -14.93
CA GLY A 399 -16.87 -25.97 -15.53
C GLY A 399 -16.58 -26.58 -16.89
N ARG A 400 -17.33 -27.63 -17.22
CA ARG A 400 -17.27 -28.34 -18.49
C ARG A 400 -18.57 -28.10 -19.24
N ILE A 401 -18.49 -27.75 -20.52
CA ILE A 401 -19.64 -27.75 -21.42
C ILE A 401 -19.67 -29.11 -22.11
N ASP A 402 -20.67 -29.92 -21.76
CA ASP A 402 -20.95 -31.20 -22.39
C ASP A 402 -21.79 -31.01 -23.66
N ARG A 403 -21.69 -31.96 -24.61
CA ARG A 403 -22.60 -32.01 -25.75
C ARG A 403 -24.03 -32.09 -25.22
N GLN A 404 -24.89 -31.16 -25.62
CA GLN A 404 -26.32 -31.35 -25.47
C GLN A 404 -26.68 -32.63 -26.23
N HIS A 405 -27.00 -33.71 -25.51
CA HIS A 405 -27.74 -34.81 -26.11
C HIS A 405 -29.10 -34.23 -26.48
N ALA A 406 -29.33 -34.04 -27.79
CA ALA A 406 -30.68 -33.98 -28.31
C ALA A 406 -31.36 -35.27 -27.82
N ASN A 407 -32.28 -35.12 -26.88
CA ASN A 407 -33.08 -36.22 -26.37
C ASN A 407 -33.84 -36.78 -27.57
N PRO A 408 -33.57 -38.01 -28.06
CA PRO A 408 -34.37 -38.55 -29.15
C PRO A 408 -35.68 -39.04 -28.54
N ALA A 409 -36.75 -38.32 -28.87
CA ALA A 409 -38.15 -38.69 -28.71
C ALA A 409 -38.75 -38.72 -27.29
N LEU A 410 -39.83 -37.96 -27.13
CA LEU A 410 -41.12 -38.51 -26.74
C LEU A 410 -42.22 -37.84 -27.58
#